data_AF-A0A4U0W1E4-F1
#
_entry.id   AF-A0A4U0W1E4-F1
#
_cell.length_a   1.000
_cell.length_b   1.000
_cell.length_c   1.000
_cell.angle_alpha   90.00
_cell.angle_beta   90.00
_cell.angle_gamma   90.00
#
_symmetry.space_group_name_H-M   'P 1'
#
loop_
_entity.id
_entity.type
_entity.pdbx_description
1 polymer ?
#
loop_
_entity_poly.entity_id
_entity_poly.type
_entity_poly.pdbx_seq_one_letter_code
_entity_poly.pdbx_strand_id
1 'polypeptide(L)'
;MSLQEAADARKAKLAALKKRKTLHDSAAPADGAHPHPDPSAERHEVFKFRNYDPETGTARKHARTDDDDTVEKQVEGLAEKAILQDEIQRAQELDLTNIQPKKPNWDLKRDLDRKLAKLKPKTEQAIAQLIRKRLQAQRGTTNTEPATDELIAGMDRAGADAAEEDEAGSDEE
;
A
#
# COMPACT_ATOMS: atom_id res chain seq x y z
N MET A 1 -21.88 42.03 53.22
CA MET A 1 -22.24 40.61 53.23
C MET A 1 -21.81 40.06 54.58
N SER A 2 -22.74 39.91 55.51
CA SER A 2 -22.42 39.29 56.81
C SER A 2 -22.15 37.80 56.61
N LEU A 3 -21.34 37.19 57.49
CA LEU A 3 -21.09 35.74 57.44
C LEU A 3 -22.38 34.92 57.57
N GLN A 4 -23.36 35.46 58.31
CA GLN A 4 -24.68 34.86 58.49
C GLN A 4 -25.47 34.79 57.18
N GLU A 5 -25.50 35.89 56.42
CA GLU A 5 -26.22 36.01 55.15
C GLU A 5 -25.63 35.07 54.07
N ALA A 6 -24.31 34.94 54.02
CA ALA A 6 -23.64 33.99 53.12
C ALA A 6 -23.95 32.53 53.49
N ALA A 7 -24.07 32.22 54.78
CA ALA A 7 -24.45 30.90 55.25
C ALA A 7 -25.91 30.55 54.87
N ASP A 8 -26.83 31.50 55.04
CA ASP A 8 -28.24 31.32 54.69
C ASP A 8 -28.45 31.20 53.17
N ALA A 9 -27.73 32.00 52.36
CA ALA A 9 -27.75 31.89 50.90
C ALA A 9 -27.22 30.52 50.43
N ARG A 10 -26.13 30.01 51.04
CA ARG A 10 -25.61 28.67 50.76
C ARG A 10 -26.61 27.58 51.17
N LYS A 11 -27.25 27.73 52.33
CA LYS A 11 -28.27 26.80 52.82
C LYS A 11 -29.48 26.75 51.88
N ALA A 12 -29.97 27.90 51.41
CA ALA A 12 -31.07 27.99 50.44
C ALA A 12 -30.70 27.34 49.10
N LYS A 13 -29.49 27.61 48.57
CA LYS A 13 -29.00 26.99 47.34
C LYS A 13 -28.89 25.47 47.47
N LEU A 14 -28.35 24.98 48.58
CA LEU A 14 -28.26 23.53 48.85
C LEU A 14 -29.64 22.89 49.02
N ALA A 15 -30.60 23.59 49.63
CA ALA A 15 -31.97 23.11 49.73
C ALA A 15 -32.64 23.01 48.35
N ALA A 16 -32.44 23.99 47.46
CA ALA A 16 -32.94 23.94 46.08
C ALA A 16 -32.32 22.78 45.29
N LEU A 17 -31.01 22.56 45.42
CA LEU A 17 -30.32 21.42 44.78
C LEU A 17 -30.82 20.07 45.31
N LYS A 18 -31.07 19.95 46.62
CA LYS A 18 -31.65 18.74 47.23
C LYS A 18 -33.06 18.46 46.72
N LYS A 19 -33.94 19.46 46.67
CA LYS A 19 -35.30 19.33 46.13
C LYS A 19 -35.29 18.88 44.67
N ARG A 20 -34.38 19.42 43.86
CA ARG A 20 -34.23 19.01 42.46
C ARG A 20 -33.70 17.58 42.31
N LYS A 21 -32.77 17.15 43.18
CA LYS A 21 -32.30 15.76 43.21
C LYS A 21 -33.42 14.78 43.58
N THR A 22 -34.23 15.09 44.60
CA THR A 22 -35.32 14.21 45.00
C THR A 22 -36.40 14.08 43.93
N LEU A 23 -36.69 15.17 43.21
CA LEU A 23 -37.60 15.15 42.05
C LEU A 23 -37.05 14.31 40.90
N HIS A 24 -35.73 14.34 40.69
CA HIS A 24 -35.06 13.47 39.70
C HIS A 24 -35.11 11.99 40.11
N ASP A 25 -34.79 11.67 41.37
CA ASP A 25 -34.78 10.28 41.86
C ASP A 25 -36.18 9.66 41.96
N SER A 26 -37.24 10.48 42.05
CA SER A 26 -38.64 10.02 42.02
C SER A 26 -39.25 9.97 40.61
N ALA A 27 -38.57 10.55 39.61
CA ALA A 27 -38.85 10.37 38.19
C ALA A 27 -37.96 9.24 37.62
N ALA A 28 -38.15 8.02 38.13
CA ALA A 28 -37.66 6.81 37.47
C ALA A 28 -38.42 6.61 36.13
N PRO A 29 -37.80 5.99 35.12
CA PRO A 29 -38.29 6.08 33.74
C PRO A 29 -39.56 5.24 33.58
N ALA A 30 -40.66 5.89 33.23
CA ALA A 30 -41.74 5.22 32.54
C ALA A 30 -41.41 5.19 31.04
N ASP A 31 -41.59 4.02 30.45
CA ASP A 31 -41.35 3.69 29.06
C ASP A 31 -41.83 4.73 28.04
N GLY A 32 -41.15 4.72 26.90
CA GLY A 32 -41.27 5.72 25.84
C GLY A 32 -42.70 6.03 25.39
N ALA A 33 -42.99 7.33 25.31
CA ALA A 33 -44.05 7.85 24.46
C ALA A 33 -43.74 9.31 24.08
N HIS A 34 -43.76 9.54 22.78
CA HIS A 34 -43.72 10.79 21.98
C HIS A 34 -43.84 12.15 22.70
N PRO A 35 -43.05 13.16 22.28
CA PRO A 35 -43.17 14.52 22.80
C PRO A 35 -44.41 15.21 22.23
N HIS A 36 -45.52 15.18 22.97
CA HIS A 36 -46.67 16.06 22.71
C HIS A 36 -46.40 17.43 23.37
N PRO A 37 -46.52 18.57 22.65
CA PRO A 37 -46.19 19.87 23.19
C PRO A 37 -47.42 20.45 23.90
N ASP A 38 -47.54 20.22 25.20
CA ASP A 38 -48.54 20.88 26.05
C ASP A 38 -47.88 22.13 26.70
N PRO A 39 -48.40 23.37 26.54
CA PRO A 39 -47.65 24.59 26.84
C PRO A 39 -47.73 25.05 28.30
N SER A 40 -48.18 24.21 29.25
CA SER A 40 -48.46 24.64 30.64
C SER A 40 -47.76 23.84 31.75
N ALA A 41 -46.76 23.01 31.43
CA ALA A 41 -45.94 22.34 32.44
C ALA A 41 -44.56 23.00 32.52
N GLU A 42 -44.19 23.48 33.71
CA GLU A 42 -42.86 23.98 34.02
C GLU A 42 -41.80 22.98 33.53
N ARG A 43 -40.92 23.41 32.61
CA ARG A 43 -39.85 22.57 32.09
C ARG A 43 -38.89 22.26 33.23
N HIS A 44 -39.11 21.16 33.94
CA HIS A 44 -38.13 20.63 34.86
C HIS A 44 -36.94 20.13 34.04
N GLU A 45 -35.91 20.97 33.93
CA GLU A 45 -34.63 20.59 33.31
C GLU A 45 -34.03 19.40 34.07
N VAL A 46 -34.22 18.21 33.53
CA VAL A 46 -33.65 16.97 34.05
C VAL A 46 -32.13 17.05 33.95
N PHE A 47 -31.44 16.79 35.07
CA PHE A 47 -29.98 16.87 35.16
C PHE A 47 -29.32 15.76 34.36
N LYS A 48 -28.89 16.07 33.13
CA LYS A 48 -28.06 15.18 32.33
C LYS A 48 -26.60 15.34 32.75
N PHE A 49 -26.13 14.46 33.63
CA PHE A 49 -24.70 14.35 33.92
C PHE A 49 -23.98 13.79 32.69
N ARG A 50 -23.01 14.54 32.16
CA ARG A 50 -22.32 14.21 30.90
C ARG A 50 -21.61 12.84 30.93
N ASN A 51 -21.11 12.46 32.11
CA ASN A 51 -20.31 11.24 32.33
C ASN A 51 -21.00 10.18 33.21
N TYR A 52 -22.31 10.27 33.48
CA TYR A 52 -23.01 9.26 34.28
C TYR A 52 -24.02 8.52 33.41
N ASP A 53 -24.08 7.20 33.58
CA ASP A 53 -25.06 6.35 32.93
C ASP A 53 -26.20 6.03 33.93
N PRO A 54 -27.44 6.51 33.69
CA PRO A 54 -28.54 6.31 34.62
C PRO A 54 -28.99 4.86 34.77
N GLU A 55 -28.78 4.01 33.75
CA GLU A 55 -29.20 2.61 33.77
C GLU A 55 -28.22 1.74 34.58
N THR A 56 -26.92 1.95 34.41
CA THR A 56 -25.89 1.12 35.07
C THR A 56 -25.37 1.72 36.37
N GLY A 57 -25.72 2.97 36.69
CA GLY A 57 -25.28 3.66 37.90
C GLY A 57 -23.78 3.95 37.95
N THR A 58 -23.06 3.77 36.84
CA THR A 58 -21.61 3.94 36.77
C THR A 58 -21.22 5.11 35.86
N ALA A 59 -19.93 5.47 35.87
CA ALA A 59 -19.40 6.41 34.89
C ALA A 59 -19.62 5.86 33.47
N ARG A 60 -20.11 6.73 32.56
CA ARG A 60 -20.30 6.43 31.14
C ARG A 60 -18.94 6.06 30.55
N LYS A 61 -18.73 4.78 30.28
CA LYS A 61 -17.54 4.30 29.58
C LYS A 61 -17.76 4.62 28.10
N HIS A 62 -16.86 5.38 27.50
CA HIS A 62 -16.81 5.42 26.04
C HIS A 62 -16.45 4.00 25.60
N ALA A 63 -17.38 3.33 24.91
CA ALA A 63 -17.05 2.08 24.23
C ALA A 63 -15.87 2.41 23.32
N ARG A 64 -14.73 1.77 23.57
CA ARG A 64 -13.61 1.80 22.65
C ARG A 64 -14.17 1.13 21.40
N THR A 65 -14.51 1.95 20.41
CA THR A 65 -14.81 1.46 19.07
C THR A 65 -13.46 0.98 18.57
N ASP A 66 -13.16 -0.29 18.82
CA ASP A 66 -12.06 -0.93 18.14
C ASP A 66 -12.45 -0.88 16.66
N ASP A 67 -11.95 0.12 15.93
CA ASP A 67 -12.36 0.36 14.55
C ASP A 67 -12.26 -0.95 13.77
N ASP A 68 -13.41 -1.43 13.30
CA ASP A 68 -13.58 -2.79 12.81
C ASP A 68 -12.76 -3.05 11.54
N ASP A 69 -12.37 -2.00 10.82
CA ASP A 69 -11.58 -2.01 9.59
C ASP A 69 -10.20 -1.35 9.76
N THR A 70 -9.29 -2.02 10.46
CA THR A 70 -7.87 -1.65 10.45
C THR A 70 -7.12 -2.49 9.41
N VAL A 71 -6.19 -1.89 8.67
CA VAL A 71 -5.36 -2.59 7.66
C VAL A 71 -4.67 -3.83 8.24
N GLU A 72 -4.22 -3.76 9.48
CA GLU A 72 -3.61 -4.89 10.19
C GLU A 72 -4.55 -6.11 10.28
N LYS A 73 -5.83 -5.91 10.59
CA LYS A 73 -6.84 -6.99 10.63
C LYS A 73 -7.15 -7.55 9.23
N GLN A 74 -7.05 -6.73 8.19
CA GLN A 74 -7.28 -7.15 6.80
C GLN A 74 -6.11 -7.97 6.25
N VAL A 75 -4.90 -7.70 6.71
CA VAL A 75 -3.67 -8.39 6.29
C VAL A 75 -3.36 -9.62 7.17
N GLU A 76 -3.96 -9.68 8.36
CA GLU A 76 -3.85 -10.83 9.28
C GLU A 76 -4.21 -12.14 8.55
N GLY A 77 -3.26 -13.09 8.56
CA GLY A 77 -3.41 -14.41 7.93
C GLY A 77 -3.21 -14.44 6.40
N LEU A 78 -2.93 -13.33 5.72
CA LEU A 78 -2.60 -13.37 4.29
C LEU A 78 -1.26 -14.10 4.03
N ALA A 79 -0.27 -13.88 4.90
CA ALA A 79 1.02 -14.56 4.82
C ALA A 79 0.88 -16.08 4.99
N GLU A 80 0.07 -16.51 5.96
CA GLU A 80 -0.20 -17.93 6.21
C GLU A 80 -0.91 -18.58 5.02
N LYS A 81 -1.90 -17.89 4.44
CA LYS A 81 -2.59 -18.35 3.22
C LYS A 81 -1.63 -18.48 2.03
N ALA A 82 -0.70 -17.53 1.87
CA ALA A 82 0.29 -17.57 0.79
C ALA A 82 1.25 -18.75 0.95
N ILE A 83 1.71 -19.03 2.18
CA ILE A 83 2.57 -20.19 2.48
C ILE A 83 1.83 -21.49 2.21
N LEU A 84 0.59 -21.64 2.71
CA LEU A 84 -0.22 -22.83 2.47
C LEU A 84 -0.49 -23.05 0.98
N GLN A 85 -0.75 -21.99 0.23
CA GLN A 85 -0.97 -22.07 -1.21
C GLN A 85 0.28 -22.51 -1.97
N ASP A 86 1.46 -22.02 -1.60
CA ASP A 86 2.74 -22.45 -2.19
C ASP A 86 3.04 -23.91 -1.84
N GLU A 87 2.79 -24.33 -0.60
CA GLU A 87 2.93 -25.74 -0.19
C GLU A 87 2.00 -26.66 -0.98
N ILE A 88 0.75 -26.26 -1.20
CA ILE A 88 -0.21 -27.01 -2.03
C ILE A 88 0.28 -27.10 -3.48
N GLN A 89 0.80 -26.01 -4.05
CA GLN A 89 1.31 -26.00 -5.42
C GLN A 89 2.56 -26.87 -5.58
N ARG A 90 3.45 -26.89 -4.59
CA ARG A 90 4.65 -27.76 -4.59
C ARG A 90 4.30 -29.23 -4.36
N ALA A 91 3.29 -29.50 -3.53
CA ALA A 91 2.79 -30.85 -3.27
C ALA A 91 1.95 -31.40 -4.43
N GLN A 92 1.42 -30.53 -5.30
CA GLN A 92 0.78 -30.96 -6.53
C GLN A 92 1.82 -31.65 -7.41
N GLU A 93 1.66 -32.97 -7.58
CA GLU A 93 2.51 -33.79 -8.41
C GLU A 93 2.63 -33.15 -9.81
N LEU A 94 3.86 -33.05 -10.33
CA LEU A 94 4.09 -32.50 -11.66
C LEU A 94 3.19 -33.24 -12.65
N ASP A 95 2.26 -32.52 -13.26
CA ASP A 95 1.36 -33.09 -14.24
C ASP A 95 2.14 -33.43 -15.53
N LEU A 96 2.62 -34.68 -15.58
CA LEU A 96 3.41 -35.24 -16.68
C LEU A 96 2.64 -35.22 -18.01
N THR A 97 1.31 -35.08 -17.98
CA THR A 97 0.48 -35.05 -19.19
C THR A 97 0.49 -33.69 -19.88
N ASN A 98 0.77 -32.62 -19.13
CA ASN A 98 0.95 -31.26 -19.66
C ASN A 98 2.36 -31.01 -20.23
N ILE A 99 3.32 -31.89 -19.94
CA ILE A 99 4.67 -31.81 -20.50
C ILE A 99 4.67 -32.46 -21.88
N GLN A 100 4.58 -31.63 -22.92
CA GLN A 100 4.75 -32.12 -24.30
C GLN A 100 6.13 -32.78 -24.47
N PRO A 101 6.22 -33.90 -25.21
CA PRO A 101 7.50 -34.50 -25.53
C PRO A 101 8.35 -33.50 -26.31
N LYS A 102 9.46 -33.07 -25.71
CA LYS A 102 10.39 -32.12 -26.34
C LYS A 102 11.11 -32.79 -27.51
N LYS A 103 11.56 -31.97 -28.47
CA LYS A 103 12.37 -32.44 -29.61
C LYS A 103 13.67 -33.09 -29.10
N PRO A 104 14.19 -34.13 -29.76
CA PRO A 104 15.41 -34.82 -29.34
C PRO A 104 16.65 -33.89 -29.32
N ASN A 105 16.66 -32.82 -30.12
CA ASN A 105 17.72 -31.83 -30.17
C ASN A 105 17.48 -30.60 -29.27
N TRP A 106 16.43 -30.60 -28.44
CA TRP A 106 16.09 -29.46 -27.59
C TRP A 106 17.26 -29.06 -26.69
N ASP A 107 17.89 -30.05 -26.05
CA ASP A 107 18.97 -29.81 -25.11
C ASP A 107 20.23 -29.31 -25.83
N LEU A 108 20.55 -29.95 -26.97
CA LEU A 108 21.63 -29.50 -27.84
C LEU A 108 21.46 -28.05 -28.28
N LYS A 109 20.23 -27.65 -28.65
CA LYS A 109 19.93 -26.27 -29.03
C LYS A 109 20.12 -25.32 -27.85
N ARG A 110 19.61 -25.67 -26.66
CA ARG A 110 19.77 -24.84 -25.45
C ARG A 110 21.25 -24.63 -25.09
N ASP A 111 22.03 -25.70 -25.09
CA ASP A 111 23.45 -25.65 -24.71
C ASP A 111 24.29 -24.94 -25.77
N LEU A 112 23.95 -25.12 -27.05
CA LEU A 112 24.55 -24.37 -28.15
C LEU A 112 24.22 -22.88 -28.04
N ASP A 113 22.95 -22.54 -27.79
CA ASP A 113 22.49 -21.15 -27.64
C ASP A 113 23.21 -20.46 -26.48
N ARG A 114 23.44 -21.15 -25.35
CA ARG A 114 24.22 -20.62 -24.22
C ARG A 114 25.67 -20.33 -24.59
N LYS A 115 26.31 -21.21 -25.38
CA LYS A 115 27.68 -20.99 -25.87
C LYS A 115 27.74 -19.86 -26.90
N LEU A 116 26.76 -19.80 -27.80
CA LEU A 116 26.65 -18.76 -28.82
C LEU A 116 26.34 -17.40 -28.20
N ALA A 117 25.55 -17.31 -27.12
CA ALA A 117 25.24 -16.04 -26.46
C ALA A 117 26.50 -15.26 -26.05
N LYS A 118 27.55 -15.96 -25.59
CA LYS A 118 28.84 -15.33 -25.24
C LYS A 118 29.64 -14.88 -26.46
N LEU A 119 29.44 -15.52 -27.62
CA LEU A 119 30.21 -15.29 -28.84
C LEU A 119 29.53 -14.31 -29.80
N LYS A 120 28.19 -14.25 -29.80
CA LYS A 120 27.37 -13.33 -30.61
C LYS A 120 27.83 -11.87 -30.53
N PRO A 121 28.02 -11.24 -29.34
CA PRO A 121 28.44 -9.85 -29.28
C PRO A 121 29.82 -9.62 -29.92
N LYS A 122 30.78 -10.53 -29.66
CA LYS A 122 32.12 -10.46 -30.28
C LYS A 122 32.07 -10.65 -31.80
N THR A 123 31.17 -11.52 -32.27
CA THR A 123 30.97 -11.77 -33.70
C THR A 123 30.36 -10.56 -34.38
N GLU A 124 29.35 -9.94 -33.76
CA GLU A 124 28.70 -8.73 -34.24
C GLU A 124 29.68 -7.54 -34.27
N GLN A 125 30.50 -7.38 -33.22
CA GLN A 125 31.59 -6.41 -33.20
C GLN A 125 32.60 -6.65 -34.33
N ALA A 126 33.03 -7.89 -34.55
CA ALA A 126 33.95 -8.23 -35.64
C ALA A 126 33.34 -7.95 -37.02
N ILE A 127 32.05 -8.27 -37.22
CA ILE A 127 31.29 -7.95 -38.43
C ILE A 127 31.24 -6.42 -38.63
N ALA A 128 30.92 -5.65 -37.59
CA ALA A 128 30.88 -4.19 -37.66
C ALA A 128 32.25 -3.60 -38.03
N GLN A 129 33.34 -4.10 -37.44
CA GLN A 129 34.70 -3.70 -37.80
C GLN A 129 35.05 -4.03 -39.25
N LEU A 130 34.64 -5.20 -39.75
CA LEU A 130 34.86 -5.59 -41.14
C LEU A 130 34.10 -4.69 -42.12
N ILE A 131 32.85 -4.35 -41.79
CA ILE A 131 32.03 -3.40 -42.57
C ILE A 131 32.71 -2.02 -42.60
N ARG A 132 33.19 -1.53 -41.44
CA ARG A 132 33.92 -0.25 -41.36
C ARG A 132 35.16 -0.25 -42.27
N LYS A 133 36.01 -1.28 -42.19
CA LYS A 133 37.20 -1.43 -43.04
C LYS A 133 36.83 -1.46 -44.53
N ARG A 134 35.75 -2.16 -44.88
CA ARG A 134 35.27 -2.25 -46.26
C ARG A 134 34.81 -0.89 -46.79
N LEU A 135 34.03 -0.13 -46.00
CA LEU A 135 33.57 1.21 -46.39
C LEU A 135 34.74 2.18 -46.55
N GLN A 136 35.72 2.15 -45.64
CA GLN A 136 36.94 2.97 -45.73
C GLN A 136 37.81 2.61 -46.95
N ALA A 137 37.93 1.32 -47.28
CA ALA A 137 38.65 0.89 -48.49
C ALA A 137 37.96 1.38 -49.78
N GLN A 138 36.63 1.40 -49.82
CA GLN A 138 35.87 1.94 -50.96
C GLN A 138 36.07 3.45 -51.12
N ARG A 139 36.12 4.21 -50.02
CA ARG A 139 36.43 5.65 -49.99
C ARG A 139 37.72 6.02 -50.75
N GLY A 140 38.76 5.20 -50.63
CA GLY A 140 40.05 5.43 -51.31
C GLY A 140 40.02 5.16 -52.82
N THR A 141 38.99 4.47 -53.33
CA THR A 141 38.91 4.04 -54.74
C THR A 141 37.88 4.78 -55.57
N THR A 142 36.85 5.37 -54.94
CA THR A 142 35.77 6.09 -55.61
C THR A 142 35.60 7.47 -54.98
N ASN A 143 35.53 8.53 -55.80
CA ASN A 143 35.18 9.88 -55.35
C ASN A 143 33.91 9.81 -54.48
N THR A 144 34.08 10.06 -53.19
CA THR A 144 33.18 9.58 -52.14
C THR A 144 31.91 10.43 -52.04
N GLU A 145 30.76 9.77 -52.10
CA GLU A 145 29.44 10.35 -51.83
C GLU A 145 29.31 10.74 -50.34
N PRO A 146 28.77 11.94 -50.00
CA PRO A 146 28.70 12.45 -48.63
C PRO A 146 27.91 11.54 -47.67
N ALA A 147 26.96 10.76 -48.22
CA ALA A 147 26.17 9.80 -47.45
C ALA A 147 27.02 8.68 -46.82
N THR A 148 28.12 8.27 -47.45
CA THR A 148 28.99 7.21 -46.91
C THR A 148 29.85 7.71 -45.73
N ASP A 149 30.22 8.99 -45.74
CA ASP A 149 30.96 9.63 -44.65
C ASP A 149 30.06 9.86 -43.43
N GLU A 150 28.79 10.25 -43.63
CA GLU A 150 27.81 10.36 -42.53
C GLU A 150 27.49 9.01 -41.88
N LEU A 151 27.42 7.93 -42.67
CA LEU A 151 27.18 6.57 -42.18
C LEU A 151 28.35 6.07 -41.32
N ILE A 152 29.60 6.31 -41.74
CA ILE A 152 30.79 5.93 -40.95
C ILE A 152 30.82 6.72 -39.64
N ALA A 153 30.57 8.04 -39.68
CA ALA A 153 30.52 8.89 -38.48
C ALA A 153 29.35 8.52 -37.53
N GLY A 154 28.24 8.02 -38.07
CA GLY A 154 27.13 7.47 -37.28
C GLY A 154 27.51 6.16 -36.57
N MET A 155 28.20 5.25 -37.26
CA MET A 155 28.69 3.99 -36.69
C MET A 155 29.78 4.19 -35.64
N ASP A 156 30.61 5.24 -35.76
CA ASP A 156 31.66 5.55 -34.79
C ASP A 156 31.10 6.17 -33.50
N ARG A 157 30.02 6.97 -33.58
CA ARG A 157 29.29 7.45 -32.39
C ARG A 157 28.58 6.30 -31.66
N ALA A 158 27.80 5.50 -32.38
CA ALA A 158 27.09 4.37 -31.78
C ALA A 158 28.02 3.31 -31.18
N GLY A 159 29.22 3.13 -31.75
CA GLY A 159 30.23 2.22 -31.20
C GLY A 159 30.96 2.75 -29.96
N ALA A 160 31.02 4.08 -29.77
CA ALA A 160 31.59 4.69 -28.57
C ALA A 160 30.60 4.62 -27.40
N ASP A 161 29.32 4.92 -27.66
CA ASP A 161 28.25 4.85 -26.65
C ASP A 161 28.10 3.42 -26.09
N ALA A 162 28.15 2.39 -26.94
CA ALA A 162 28.06 0.99 -26.51
C ALA A 162 29.28 0.50 -25.71
N ALA A 163 30.46 1.10 -25.90
CA ALA A 163 31.67 0.74 -25.13
C ALA A 163 31.68 1.39 -23.74
N GLU A 164 31.01 2.53 -23.58
CA GLU A 164 30.85 3.23 -22.30
C GLU A 164 29.84 2.51 -21.39
N GLU A 165 28.78 1.93 -21.97
CA GLU A 165 27.78 1.14 -21.26
C GLU A 165 28.32 -0.21 -20.72
N ASP A 166 29.20 -0.88 -21.47
CA ASP A 166 29.83 -2.15 -21.04
C ASP A 166 30.87 -1.95 -19.91
N GLU A 167 31.57 -0.80 -19.86
CA GLU A 167 32.48 -0.46 -18.76
C GLU A 167 31.73 -0.09 -17.47
N ALA A 168 30.61 0.65 -17.58
CA ALA A 168 29.79 1.04 -16.44
C ALA A 168 29.11 -0.17 -15.75
N GLY A 169 28.80 -1.23 -16.50
CA GLY A 169 28.21 -2.47 -15.97
C GLY A 169 29.21 -3.42 -15.28
N SER A 170 30.52 -3.18 -15.41
CA SER A 170 31.56 -4.04 -14.84
C SER A 170 32.04 -3.61 -13.44
N ASP A 171 31.69 -2.40 -12.99
CA ASP A 171 32.13 -1.86 -11.69
C ASP A 171 31.09 -2.04 -10.56
N GLU A 172 29.97 -2.73 -10.85
CA GLU A 172 28.87 -2.97 -9.89
C GLU A 172 28.61 -4.46 -9.53
N GLU A 173 29.56 -5.39 -9.76
CA GLU A 173 29.45 -6.78 -9.25
C GLU A 173 30.69 -7.25 -8.45
#